data_AF-A0A349AMG0-F1
#
_entry.id   AF-A0A349AMG0-F1
#
_cell.length_a   1.000
_cell.length_b   1.000
_cell.length_c   1.000
_cell.angle_alpha   90.00
_cell.angle_beta   90.00
_cell.angle_gamma   90.00
#
_symmetry.space_group_name_H-M   'P 1'
#
loop_
_entity.id
_entity.type
_entity.pdbx_description
1 polymer ?
#
loop_
_entity_poly.entity_id
_entity_poly.type
_entity_poly.pdbx_seq_one_letter_code
_entity_poly.pdbx_strand_id
1 'polypeptide(L)'
;MLLSSVALMLVALCIFIVGEWRKMIHKKIRNFDVESTRLTCADFTRQLLEEKGLNYTVCHDIDARTGHCHYRKKEITLSYSPDSTKYLALYQAGHEVGHAFYGPGLLNKSILLSLFVILVSFALPLYAGWKDWSETTVLVALLPVYILIAAYCINSVLSEIKASLFSASKTKQTIGDISELKLFVIQDIVSDVLITIGLCVVWASAMWIFYRTAVYFL
;
A
#
# COMPACT_ATOMS: atom_id res chain seq x y z
N MET A 1 -28.05 -4.04 -15.40
CA MET A 1 -26.97 -3.42 -16.21
C MET A 1 -26.63 -2.00 -15.75
N LEU A 2 -27.59 -1.08 -15.56
CA LEU A 2 -27.30 0.30 -15.15
C LEU A 2 -26.64 0.45 -13.76
N LEU A 3 -27.08 -0.33 -12.76
CA LEU A 3 -26.53 -0.28 -11.40
C LEU A 3 -25.04 -0.66 -11.32
N SER A 4 -24.60 -1.64 -12.12
CA SER A 4 -23.19 -2.06 -12.17
C SER A 4 -22.29 -1.00 -12.82
N SER A 5 -22.78 -0.29 -13.84
CA SER A 5 -22.02 0.77 -14.53
C SER A 5 -21.87 2.01 -13.65
N VAL A 6 -22.92 2.38 -12.91
CA VAL A 6 -22.89 3.50 -11.97
C VAL A 6 -21.95 3.20 -10.80
N ALA A 7 -21.98 1.97 -10.26
CA ALA A 7 -21.06 1.55 -9.20
C ALA A 7 -19.58 1.62 -9.66
N LEU A 8 -19.27 1.09 -10.85
CA LEU A 8 -17.93 1.17 -11.44
C LEU A 8 -17.46 2.61 -11.65
N MET A 9 -18.34 3.48 -12.12
CA MET A 9 -18.03 4.89 -12.34
C MET A 9 -17.77 5.64 -11.03
N LEU A 10 -18.56 5.37 -9.98
CA LEU A 10 -18.33 5.93 -8.64
C LEU A 10 -17.00 5.45 -8.05
N VAL A 11 -16.62 4.20 -8.31
CA VAL A 11 -15.35 3.63 -7.86
C VAL A 11 -14.16 4.27 -8.58
N ALA A 12 -14.26 4.40 -9.90
CA ALA A 12 -13.25 5.08 -10.69
C ALA A 12 -13.09 6.55 -10.26
N LEU A 13 -14.21 7.23 -9.97
CA LEU A 13 -14.21 8.59 -9.44
C LEU A 13 -13.56 8.67 -8.06
N CYS A 14 -13.87 7.75 -7.14
CA CYS A 14 -13.23 7.68 -5.83
C CYS A 14 -11.72 7.48 -5.96
N ILE A 15 -11.26 6.55 -6.82
CA ILE A 15 -9.84 6.31 -7.06
C ILE A 15 -9.17 7.55 -7.65
N PHE A 16 -9.82 8.22 -8.59
CA PHE A 16 -9.32 9.46 -9.18
C PHE A 16 -9.18 10.56 -8.14
N ILE A 17 -10.23 10.82 -7.34
CA ILE A 17 -10.22 11.83 -6.27
C ILE A 17 -9.11 11.53 -5.26
N VAL A 18 -8.97 10.27 -4.84
CA VAL A 18 -7.92 9.84 -3.91
C VAL A 18 -6.53 10.02 -4.52
N GLY A 19 -6.36 9.68 -5.80
CA GLY A 19 -5.10 9.87 -6.53
C GLY A 19 -4.70 11.34 -6.65
N GLU A 20 -5.64 12.21 -7.00
CA GLU A 20 -5.41 13.66 -7.06
C GLU A 20 -5.16 14.26 -5.67
N TRP A 21 -5.88 13.79 -4.66
CA TRP A 21 -5.64 14.19 -3.27
C TRP A 21 -4.23 13.77 -2.82
N ARG A 22 -3.80 12.53 -3.08
CA ARG A 22 -2.44 12.08 -2.77
C ARG A 22 -1.38 12.93 -3.46
N LYS A 23 -1.58 13.31 -4.72
CA LYS A 23 -0.67 14.23 -5.44
C LYS A 23 -0.63 15.60 -4.77
N MET A 24 -1.78 16.15 -4.39
CA MET A 24 -1.87 17.44 -3.71
C MET A 24 -1.18 17.40 -2.35
N ILE A 25 -1.40 16.33 -1.57
CA ILE A 25 -0.73 16.07 -0.30
C ILE A 25 0.78 15.99 -0.54
N HIS A 26 1.26 15.13 -1.45
CA HIS A 26 2.68 15.01 -1.79
C HIS A 26 3.31 16.33 -2.23
N LYS A 27 2.60 17.14 -3.03
CA LYS A 27 3.07 18.45 -3.46
C LYS A 27 3.16 19.43 -2.30
N LYS A 28 2.16 19.44 -1.41
CA LYS A 28 2.15 20.27 -0.21
C LYS A 28 3.27 19.86 0.76
N ILE A 29 3.53 18.56 0.87
CA ILE A 29 4.58 17.97 1.71
C ILE A 29 5.97 18.20 1.14
N ARG A 30 6.20 18.07 -0.18
CA ARG A 30 7.49 18.43 -0.81
C ARG A 30 7.85 19.90 -0.61
N ASN A 31 6.84 20.77 -0.50
CA ASN A 31 6.99 22.19 -0.19
C ASN A 31 7.02 22.47 1.32
N PHE A 32 6.88 21.45 2.16
CA PHE A 32 7.03 21.52 3.60
C PHE A 32 8.54 21.52 3.91
N ASP A 33 9.19 22.62 3.54
CA ASP A 33 10.63 22.87 3.72
C ASP A 33 10.90 23.37 5.15
N VAL A 34 10.32 22.68 6.11
CA VAL A 34 10.47 23.01 7.53
C VAL A 34 11.82 22.43 7.94
N GLU A 35 12.78 23.33 8.14
CA GLU A 35 14.08 23.20 8.80
C GLU A 35 15.01 22.05 8.36
N SER A 36 16.23 22.44 7.95
CA SER A 36 17.34 21.50 7.80
C SER A 36 17.78 21.01 9.16
N THR A 37 17.74 19.70 9.36
CA THR A 37 18.40 19.08 10.51
C THR A 37 19.91 19.04 10.31
N ARG A 38 20.67 18.75 11.36
CA ARG A 38 22.10 18.43 11.23
C ARG A 38 22.33 16.99 10.75
N LEU A 39 21.28 16.18 10.69
CA LEU A 39 21.36 14.76 10.39
C LEU A 39 20.95 14.50 8.95
N THR A 40 21.81 13.84 8.19
CA THR A 40 21.48 13.47 6.81
C THR A 40 20.53 12.27 6.78
N CYS A 41 19.76 12.17 5.70
CA CYS A 41 18.91 11.01 5.42
C CYS A 41 19.70 9.69 5.45
N ALA A 42 20.91 9.69 4.88
CA ALA A 42 21.80 8.53 4.90
C ALA A 42 22.29 8.17 6.31
N ASP A 43 22.72 9.15 7.11
CA ASP A 43 23.13 8.93 8.50
C ASP A 43 21.97 8.40 9.34
N PHE A 44 20.78 9.00 9.21
CA PHE A 44 19.59 8.58 9.94
C PHE A 44 19.20 7.14 9.58
N THR A 45 19.17 6.81 8.30
CA THR A 45 18.84 5.45 7.82
C THR A 45 19.84 4.44 8.38
N ARG A 46 21.14 4.73 8.30
CA ARG A 46 22.19 3.87 8.84
C ARG A 46 22.03 3.63 10.33
N GLN A 47 21.83 4.70 11.11
CA GLN A 47 21.60 4.61 12.55
C GLN A 47 20.41 3.70 12.89
N LEU A 48 19.29 3.84 12.17
CA LEU A 48 18.11 3.00 12.41
C LEU A 48 18.35 1.53 12.06
N LEU A 49 19.06 1.25 10.96
CA LEU A 49 19.41 -0.11 10.57
C LEU A 49 20.34 -0.77 11.61
N GLU A 50 21.35 -0.05 12.06
CA GLU A 50 22.28 -0.49 13.11
C GLU A 50 21.54 -0.72 14.45
N GLU A 51 20.71 0.22 14.89
CA GLU A 51 19.93 0.11 16.13
C GLU A 51 19.03 -1.14 16.12
N LYS A 52 18.48 -1.49 14.96
CA LYS A 52 17.57 -2.64 14.80
C LYS A 52 18.27 -3.93 14.37
N GLY A 53 19.59 -3.93 14.20
CA GLY A 53 20.34 -5.09 13.73
C GLY A 53 19.87 -5.59 12.36
N LEU A 54 19.45 -4.66 11.48
CA LEU A 54 18.92 -4.97 10.16
C LEU A 54 20.04 -4.91 9.12
N ASN A 55 20.16 -5.97 8.32
CA ASN A 55 21.11 -6.02 7.19
C ASN A 55 20.36 -5.75 5.88
N TYR A 56 20.19 -4.48 5.52
CA TYR A 56 19.62 -4.03 4.25
C TYR A 56 20.60 -3.05 3.57
N THR A 57 20.72 -3.15 2.24
CA THR A 57 21.43 -2.16 1.43
C THR A 57 20.53 -0.96 1.17
N VAL A 58 21.08 0.25 1.28
CA VAL A 58 20.35 1.49 1.01
C VAL A 58 20.78 2.05 -0.34
N CYS A 59 19.81 2.26 -1.22
CA CYS A 59 20.00 2.85 -2.55
C CYS A 59 19.25 4.18 -2.61
N HIS A 60 19.84 5.19 -3.23
CA HIS A 60 19.20 6.49 -3.44
C HIS A 60 18.89 6.65 -4.93
N ASP A 61 17.60 6.69 -5.26
CA ASP A 61 17.10 6.90 -6.62
C ASP A 61 16.21 8.15 -6.60
N ILE A 62 16.79 9.28 -6.99
CA ILE A 62 16.12 10.59 -6.95
C ILE A 62 14.97 10.67 -7.98
N ASP A 63 15.02 9.84 -9.02
CA ASP A 63 13.98 9.75 -10.04
C ASP A 63 12.81 8.85 -9.60
N ALA A 64 12.99 8.06 -8.53
CA ALA A 64 11.93 7.27 -7.94
C ALA A 64 10.80 8.19 -7.43
N ARG A 65 9.56 7.80 -7.70
CA ARG A 65 8.38 8.56 -7.25
C ARG A 65 8.24 8.54 -5.73
N THR A 66 8.62 7.44 -5.10
CA THR A 66 8.52 7.19 -3.65
C THR A 66 9.65 6.26 -3.19
N GLY A 67 9.86 6.19 -1.88
CA GLY A 67 10.68 5.14 -1.27
C GLY A 67 10.05 3.75 -1.45
N HIS A 68 10.87 2.72 -1.31
CA HIS A 68 10.43 1.33 -1.36
C HIS A 68 11.38 0.39 -0.60
N CYS A 69 10.81 -0.52 0.19
CA CYS A 69 11.53 -1.61 0.86
C CYS A 69 11.33 -2.96 0.14
N HIS A 70 12.41 -3.49 -0.43
CA HIS A 70 12.42 -4.75 -1.16
C HIS A 70 12.92 -5.92 -0.29
N TYR A 71 12.01 -6.54 0.46
CA TYR A 71 12.30 -7.60 1.45
C TYR A 71 13.21 -8.75 0.97
N ARG A 72 12.98 -9.26 -0.26
CA ARG A 72 13.71 -10.42 -0.78
C ARG A 72 15.15 -10.11 -1.16
N LYS A 73 15.39 -8.92 -1.70
CA LYS A 73 16.71 -8.43 -2.08
C LYS A 73 17.46 -7.79 -0.91
N LYS A 74 16.75 -7.54 0.20
CA LYS A 74 17.25 -6.80 1.35
C LYS A 74 17.74 -5.42 0.94
N GLU A 75 16.92 -4.71 0.17
CA GLU A 75 17.24 -3.39 -0.36
C GLU A 75 16.18 -2.37 0.06
N ILE A 76 16.60 -1.16 0.43
CA ILE A 76 15.75 0.01 0.69
C ILE A 76 16.12 1.06 -0.35
N THR A 77 15.17 1.44 -1.20
CA THR A 77 15.31 2.53 -2.15
C THR A 77 14.68 3.79 -1.56
N LEU A 78 15.41 4.90 -1.54
CA LEU A 78 14.95 6.20 -1.05
C LEU A 78 14.89 7.20 -2.22
N SER A 79 13.83 8.01 -2.25
CA SER A 79 13.62 9.01 -3.31
C SER A 79 14.28 10.36 -3.04
N TYR A 80 15.01 10.48 -1.93
CA TYR A 80 15.76 11.67 -1.54
C TYR A 80 17.26 11.45 -1.69
N SER A 81 17.99 12.54 -2.00
CA SER A 81 19.44 12.56 -1.93
C SER A 81 19.94 12.08 -0.55
N PRO A 82 21.04 11.31 -0.48
CA PRO A 82 21.63 10.88 0.79
C PRO A 82 21.92 12.05 1.74
N ASP A 83 22.33 13.20 1.19
CA ASP A 83 22.68 14.40 1.94
C ASP A 83 21.46 15.24 2.35
N SER A 84 20.24 14.79 2.01
CA SER A 84 19.03 15.52 2.37
C SER A 84 18.83 15.57 3.88
N THR A 85 18.71 16.76 4.43
CA THR A 85 18.48 17.03 5.86
C THR A 85 17.03 17.40 6.16
N LYS A 86 16.16 17.35 5.14
CA LYS A 86 14.74 17.70 5.25
C LYS A 86 14.00 16.69 6.12
N TYR A 87 13.11 17.14 6.99
CA TYR A 87 12.30 16.24 7.84
C TYR A 87 11.57 15.15 7.06
N LEU A 88 11.06 15.49 5.87
CA LEU A 88 10.38 14.53 5.01
C LEU A 88 11.31 13.42 4.50
N ALA A 89 12.57 13.73 4.22
CA ALA A 89 13.55 12.73 3.82
C ALA A 89 13.83 11.77 4.97
N LEU A 90 14.00 12.30 6.19
CA LEU A 90 14.17 11.51 7.40
C LEU A 90 12.93 10.64 7.66
N TYR A 91 11.73 11.20 7.52
CA TYR A 91 10.50 10.43 7.67
C TYR A 91 10.40 9.30 6.64
N GLN A 92 10.67 9.56 5.36
CA GLN A 92 10.62 8.52 4.34
C GLN A 92 11.65 7.42 4.65
N ALA A 93 12.88 7.80 5.02
CA ALA A 93 13.90 6.85 5.47
C ALA A 93 13.41 5.98 6.64
N GLY A 94 12.85 6.63 7.67
CA GLY A 94 12.28 5.94 8.81
C GLY A 94 11.12 5.00 8.43
N HIS A 95 10.30 5.38 7.45
CA HIS A 95 9.15 4.60 6.97
C HIS A 95 9.62 3.32 6.30
N GLU A 96 10.58 3.42 5.38
CA GLU A 96 11.12 2.24 4.69
C GLU A 96 11.90 1.31 5.62
N VAL A 97 12.63 1.86 6.60
CA VAL A 97 13.25 1.05 7.67
C VAL A 97 12.18 0.40 8.55
N GLY A 98 11.07 1.10 8.80
CA GLY A 98 9.90 0.54 9.49
C GLY A 98 9.36 -0.70 8.77
N HIS A 99 9.21 -0.64 7.45
CA HIS A 99 8.88 -1.81 6.65
C HIS A 99 9.92 -2.92 6.83
N ALA A 100 11.22 -2.60 6.71
CA ALA A 100 12.29 -3.59 6.87
C ALA A 100 12.28 -4.28 8.25
N PHE A 101 11.96 -3.52 9.31
CA PHE A 101 11.88 -3.97 10.71
C PHE A 101 10.72 -4.92 10.95
N TYR A 102 9.49 -4.55 10.54
CA TYR A 102 8.32 -5.42 10.73
C TYR A 102 8.28 -6.59 9.74
N GLY A 103 9.01 -6.48 8.62
CA GLY A 103 9.07 -7.48 7.58
C GLY A 103 7.78 -7.57 6.76
N PRO A 104 7.72 -8.52 5.80
CA PRO A 104 6.54 -8.69 4.97
C PRO A 104 5.39 -9.26 5.81
N GLY A 105 4.18 -8.73 5.60
CA GLY A 105 2.98 -9.29 6.22
C GLY A 105 2.71 -10.74 5.80
N LEU A 106 1.88 -11.45 6.58
CA LEU A 106 1.66 -12.90 6.43
C LEU A 106 1.18 -13.28 5.02
N LEU A 107 0.28 -12.49 4.43
CA LEU A 107 -0.28 -12.79 3.11
C LEU A 107 0.74 -12.57 1.97
N ASN A 108 1.69 -11.65 2.12
CA ASN A 108 2.78 -11.47 1.16
C ASN A 108 3.74 -12.67 1.15
N LYS A 109 3.88 -13.35 2.30
CA LYS A 109 4.67 -14.59 2.39
C LYS A 109 3.99 -15.75 1.64
N SER A 110 2.66 -15.73 1.58
CA SER A 110 1.84 -16.80 0.99
C SER A 110 1.21 -16.43 -0.36
N ILE A 111 1.84 -15.54 -1.13
CA ILE A 111 1.26 -15.02 -2.39
C ILE A 111 0.87 -16.13 -3.39
N LEU A 112 1.65 -17.21 -3.47
CA LEU A 112 1.34 -18.36 -4.33
C LEU A 112 0.06 -19.09 -3.90
N LEU A 113 -0.14 -19.24 -2.59
CA LEU A 113 -1.37 -19.83 -2.06
C LEU A 113 -2.57 -18.93 -2.36
N SER A 114 -2.40 -17.61 -2.20
CA SER A 114 -3.44 -16.63 -2.54
C SER A 114 -3.84 -16.70 -4.02
N LEU A 115 -2.85 -16.77 -4.92
CA LEU A 115 -3.10 -16.94 -6.36
C LEU A 115 -3.79 -18.27 -6.68
N PHE A 116 -3.42 -19.35 -5.99
CA PHE A 116 -4.06 -20.64 -6.15
C PHE A 116 -5.53 -20.62 -5.73
N VAL A 117 -5.87 -20.01 -4.58
CA VAL A 117 -7.26 -19.85 -4.14
C VAL A 117 -8.07 -19.07 -5.16
N ILE A 118 -7.54 -17.94 -5.66
CA ILE A 118 -8.20 -17.14 -6.71
C ILE A 118 -8.47 -18.01 -7.95
N LEU A 119 -7.47 -18.74 -8.44
CA LEU A 119 -7.59 -19.59 -9.61
C LEU A 119 -8.66 -20.67 -9.42
N VAL A 120 -8.61 -21.40 -8.30
CA VAL A 120 -9.55 -22.49 -8.00
C VAL A 120 -10.98 -21.97 -7.85
N SER A 121 -11.17 -20.82 -7.21
CA SER A 121 -12.48 -20.17 -7.06
C SER A 121 -13.11 -19.73 -8.39
N PHE A 122 -12.32 -19.56 -9.46
CA PHE A 122 -12.86 -19.32 -10.80
C PHE A 122 -12.99 -20.60 -11.63
N ALA A 123 -12.00 -21.49 -11.57
CA ALA A 123 -11.95 -22.70 -12.38
C ALA A 123 -13.05 -23.71 -12.01
N LEU A 124 -13.30 -23.91 -10.70
CA LEU A 124 -14.29 -24.89 -10.24
C LEU A 124 -15.71 -24.52 -10.66
N PRO A 125 -16.20 -23.28 -10.45
CA PRO A 125 -17.54 -22.93 -10.90
C PRO A 125 -17.67 -22.94 -12.43
N LEU A 126 -16.65 -22.49 -13.19
CA LEU A 126 -16.64 -22.59 -14.65
C LEU A 126 -16.80 -24.05 -15.12
N TYR A 127 -16.07 -24.97 -14.51
CA TYR A 127 -16.17 -26.41 -14.79
C TYR A 127 -17.56 -26.98 -14.41
N ALA A 128 -18.17 -26.47 -13.34
CA ALA A 128 -19.47 -26.91 -12.83
C ALA A 128 -20.68 -26.27 -13.54
N GLY A 129 -20.49 -25.61 -14.67
CA GLY A 129 -21.58 -25.01 -15.44
C GLY A 129 -22.11 -23.71 -14.84
N TRP A 130 -21.21 -22.81 -14.44
CA TRP A 130 -21.55 -21.54 -13.77
C TRP A 130 -22.68 -20.73 -14.43
N LYS A 131 -22.85 -20.84 -15.75
CA LYS A 131 -23.91 -20.11 -16.49
C LYS A 131 -25.32 -20.35 -15.97
N ASP A 132 -25.57 -21.53 -15.39
CA ASP A 132 -26.88 -21.93 -14.90
C ASP A 132 -27.10 -21.58 -13.42
N TRP A 133 -26.09 -21.04 -12.75
CA TRP A 133 -26.16 -20.72 -11.33
C TRP A 133 -26.86 -19.38 -11.09
N SER A 134 -27.62 -19.29 -10.00
CA SER A 134 -28.18 -18.02 -9.55
C SER A 134 -27.06 -17.04 -9.16
N GLU A 135 -27.30 -15.73 -9.32
CA GLU A 135 -26.36 -14.68 -8.89
C GLU A 135 -25.96 -14.82 -7.41
N THR A 136 -26.85 -15.29 -6.55
CA THR A 136 -26.55 -15.55 -5.13
C THR A 136 -25.54 -16.69 -4.96
N THR A 137 -25.71 -17.80 -5.69
CA THR A 137 -24.77 -18.94 -5.65
C THR A 137 -23.37 -18.52 -6.10
N VAL A 138 -23.30 -17.70 -7.15
CA VAL A 138 -22.05 -17.12 -7.67
C VAL A 138 -21.34 -16.30 -6.60
N LEU A 139 -22.08 -15.39 -5.93
CA LEU A 139 -21.52 -14.56 -4.87
C LEU A 139 -20.99 -15.37 -3.69
N VAL A 140 -21.70 -16.43 -3.30
CA VAL A 140 -21.25 -17.36 -2.24
C VAL A 140 -19.98 -18.09 -2.68
N ALA A 141 -19.89 -18.54 -3.92
CA ALA A 141 -18.70 -19.20 -4.45
C ALA A 141 -17.47 -18.27 -4.54
N LEU A 142 -17.70 -16.98 -4.79
CA LEU A 142 -16.65 -15.95 -4.82
C LEU A 142 -16.28 -15.39 -3.44
N LEU A 143 -17.08 -15.66 -2.40
CA LEU A 143 -16.86 -15.13 -1.05
C LEU A 143 -15.45 -15.40 -0.50
N PRO A 144 -14.84 -16.59 -0.66
CA PRO A 144 -13.47 -16.83 -0.20
C PRO A 144 -12.44 -15.88 -0.84
N VAL A 145 -12.62 -15.55 -2.11
CA VAL A 145 -11.73 -14.62 -2.82
C VAL A 145 -11.93 -13.20 -2.33
N TYR A 146 -13.18 -12.76 -2.12
CA TYR A 146 -13.45 -11.45 -1.53
C TYR A 146 -12.85 -11.31 -0.14
N ILE A 147 -12.96 -12.35 0.71
CA ILE A 147 -12.33 -12.39 2.04
C ILE A 147 -10.81 -12.30 1.92
N LEU A 148 -10.21 -13.04 0.99
CA LEU A 148 -8.76 -13.02 0.77
C LEU A 148 -8.26 -11.65 0.30
N ILE A 149 -8.96 -11.01 -0.64
CA ILE A 149 -8.67 -9.65 -1.12
C ILE A 149 -8.80 -8.65 0.03
N ALA A 150 -9.87 -8.71 0.81
CA ALA A 150 -10.08 -7.84 1.96
C ALA A 150 -8.98 -8.04 3.02
N ALA A 151 -8.61 -9.28 3.31
CA ALA A 151 -7.52 -9.59 4.24
C ALA A 151 -6.17 -9.05 3.72
N TYR A 152 -5.90 -9.15 2.42
CA TYR A 152 -4.71 -8.58 1.79
C TYR A 152 -4.69 -7.06 1.93
N CYS A 153 -5.79 -6.40 1.60
CA CYS A 153 -6.00 -4.96 1.76
C CYS A 153 -5.72 -4.52 3.21
N ILE A 154 -6.36 -5.16 4.20
CA ILE A 154 -6.17 -4.85 5.63
C ILE A 154 -4.71 -5.05 6.04
N ASN A 155 -4.08 -6.15 5.64
CA ASN A 155 -2.68 -6.41 5.95
C ASN A 155 -1.74 -5.36 5.33
N SER A 156 -2.04 -4.86 4.13
CA SER A 156 -1.31 -3.75 3.49
C SER A 156 -1.43 -2.47 4.30
N VAL A 157 -2.65 -2.07 4.67
CA VAL A 157 -2.90 -0.86 5.48
C VAL A 157 -2.22 -0.95 6.85
N LEU A 158 -2.29 -2.11 7.50
CA LEU A 158 -1.61 -2.31 8.79
C LEU A 158 -0.08 -2.24 8.65
N SER A 159 0.48 -2.65 7.51
CA SER A 159 1.90 -2.51 7.21
C SER A 159 2.29 -1.03 7.09
N GLU A 160 1.54 -0.25 6.32
CA GLU A 160 1.77 1.20 6.19
C GLU A 160 1.64 1.92 7.53
N ILE A 161 0.55 1.68 8.28
CA ILE A 161 0.35 2.28 9.61
C ILE A 161 1.54 1.99 10.54
N LYS A 162 2.01 0.75 10.57
CA LYS A 162 3.16 0.37 11.41
C LYS A 162 4.44 1.07 10.99
N ALA A 163 4.71 1.16 9.70
CA ALA A 163 5.86 1.87 9.15
C ALA A 163 5.79 3.38 9.43
N SER A 164 4.64 4.02 9.20
CA SER A 164 4.41 5.44 9.46
C SER A 164 4.55 5.78 10.94
N LEU A 165 4.01 4.95 11.84
CA LEU A 165 4.13 5.16 13.29
C LEU A 165 5.56 4.94 13.79
N PHE A 166 6.25 3.93 13.26
CA PHE A 166 7.66 3.71 13.54
C PHE A 166 8.49 4.92 13.12
N SER A 167 8.29 5.40 11.89
CA SER A 167 8.98 6.57 11.37
C SER A 167 8.69 7.81 12.21
N ALA A 168 7.43 8.07 12.52
CA ALA A 168 7.04 9.21 13.33
C ALA A 168 7.68 9.19 14.73
N SER A 169 7.69 8.02 15.37
CA SER A 169 8.32 7.83 16.67
C SER A 169 9.83 8.06 16.62
N LYS A 170 10.51 7.51 15.61
CA LYS A 170 11.96 7.64 15.45
C LYS A 170 12.40 9.05 15.07
N THR A 171 11.68 9.64 14.13
CA THR A 171 11.82 11.03 13.75
C THR A 171 11.65 11.91 15.00
N LYS A 172 10.55 11.80 15.75
CA LYS A 172 10.34 12.56 17.00
C LYS A 172 11.47 12.39 18.03
N GLN A 173 12.00 11.18 18.20
CA GLN A 173 13.10 10.92 19.14
C GLN A 173 14.40 11.65 18.74
N THR A 174 14.69 11.74 17.45
CA THR A 174 15.96 12.27 16.95
C THR A 174 15.98 13.79 16.85
N ILE A 175 14.86 14.40 16.48
CA ILE A 175 14.79 15.83 16.11
C ILE A 175 13.82 16.64 16.99
N GLY A 176 13.07 15.99 17.88
CA GLY A 176 12.09 16.65 18.75
C GLY A 176 10.66 16.61 18.23
N ASP A 177 9.75 17.27 18.95
CA ASP A 177 8.33 17.27 18.61
C ASP A 177 8.05 18.24 17.46
N ILE A 178 7.44 17.73 16.40
CA ILE A 178 7.04 18.51 15.23
C ILE A 178 5.53 18.37 15.10
N SER A 179 4.82 19.45 15.42
CA SER A 179 3.36 19.54 15.36
C SER A 179 2.80 19.06 14.02
N GLU A 180 3.50 19.37 12.94
CA GLU A 180 3.09 19.14 11.57
C GLU A 180 3.38 17.72 11.09
N LEU A 181 4.34 17.02 11.72
CA LEU A 181 4.60 15.60 11.48
C LEU A 181 3.36 14.76 11.80
N LYS A 182 2.63 15.13 12.86
CA LYS A 182 1.38 14.44 13.24
C LYS A 182 0.31 14.57 12.16
N LEU A 183 0.08 15.77 11.65
CA LEU A 183 -0.91 16.00 10.58
C LEU A 183 -0.52 15.24 9.31
N PHE A 184 0.78 15.24 8.99
CA PHE A 184 1.32 14.53 7.84
C PHE A 184 1.15 13.01 7.95
N VAL A 185 1.51 12.40 9.09
CA VAL A 185 1.32 10.96 9.34
C VAL A 185 -0.15 10.55 9.19
N ILE A 186 -1.08 11.38 9.68
CA ILE A 186 -2.52 11.13 9.52
C ILE A 186 -2.91 11.16 8.03
N GLN A 187 -2.42 12.15 7.28
CA GLN A 187 -2.72 12.27 5.85
C GLN A 187 -2.17 11.11 5.03
N ASP A 188 -0.96 10.65 5.35
CA ASP A 188 -0.30 9.51 4.71
C ASP A 188 -1.11 8.22 4.95
N ILE A 189 -1.42 7.92 6.21
CA ILE A 189 -2.24 6.76 6.60
C ILE A 189 -3.62 6.80 5.92
N VAL A 190 -4.30 7.96 5.93
CA VAL A 190 -5.62 8.10 5.30
C VAL A 190 -5.53 7.89 3.80
N SER A 191 -4.50 8.42 3.15
CA SER A 191 -4.25 8.19 1.72
C SER A 191 -4.12 6.69 1.41
N ASP A 192 -3.31 5.96 2.17
CA ASP A 192 -3.09 4.53 1.93
C ASP A 192 -4.33 3.68 2.21
N VAL A 193 -5.11 4.03 3.24
CA VAL A 193 -6.42 3.42 3.51
C VAL A 193 -7.34 3.60 2.30
N LEU A 194 -7.45 4.82 1.79
CA LEU A 194 -8.35 5.13 0.67
C LEU A 194 -7.91 4.45 -0.63
N ILE A 195 -6.61 4.41 -0.93
CA ILE A 195 -6.05 3.67 -2.08
C ILE A 195 -6.38 2.20 -1.96
N THR A 196 -6.17 1.62 -0.78
CA THR A 196 -6.43 0.20 -0.53
C THR A 196 -7.91 -0.13 -0.72
N ILE A 197 -8.81 0.69 -0.17
CA ILE A 197 -10.26 0.53 -0.40
C ILE A 197 -10.56 0.58 -1.90
N GLY A 198 -10.02 1.56 -2.62
CA GLY A 198 -10.18 1.69 -4.08
C GLY A 198 -9.74 0.42 -4.83
N LEU A 199 -8.56 -0.13 -4.49
CA LEU A 199 -8.07 -1.39 -5.07
C LEU A 199 -9.00 -2.56 -4.77
N CYS A 200 -9.46 -2.70 -3.53
CA CYS A 200 -10.41 -3.72 -3.11
C CYS A 200 -11.70 -3.67 -3.96
N VAL A 201 -12.22 -2.47 -4.25
CA VAL A 201 -13.42 -2.34 -5.08
C VAL A 201 -13.13 -2.60 -6.57
N VAL A 202 -11.98 -2.18 -7.10
CA VAL A 202 -11.58 -2.50 -8.48
C VAL A 202 -11.49 -4.00 -8.68
N TRP A 203 -10.82 -4.72 -7.78
CA TRP A 203 -10.74 -6.17 -7.83
C TRP A 203 -12.12 -6.79 -7.76
N ALA A 204 -12.96 -6.36 -6.82
CA ALA A 204 -14.29 -6.93 -6.68
C ALA A 204 -15.16 -6.72 -7.92
N SER A 205 -15.03 -5.55 -8.55
CA SER A 205 -15.75 -5.20 -9.77
C SER A 205 -15.21 -5.97 -10.99
N ALA A 206 -13.90 -6.14 -11.10
CA ALA A 206 -13.28 -6.92 -12.16
C ALA A 206 -13.71 -8.39 -12.12
N MET A 207 -13.80 -8.97 -10.91
CA MET A 207 -14.32 -10.33 -10.73
C MET A 207 -15.78 -10.45 -11.17
N TRP A 208 -16.61 -9.45 -10.82
CA TRP A 208 -18.01 -9.42 -11.26
C TRP A 208 -18.13 -9.29 -12.78
N ILE A 209 -17.35 -8.40 -13.40
CA ILE A 209 -17.31 -8.26 -14.86
C ILE A 209 -16.89 -9.58 -15.51
N PHE A 210 -15.82 -10.22 -15.02
CA PHE A 210 -15.36 -11.50 -15.54
C PHE A 210 -16.47 -12.56 -15.49
N TYR A 211 -17.17 -12.67 -14.37
CA TYR A 211 -18.33 -13.56 -14.25
C TYR A 211 -19.40 -13.25 -15.31
N ARG A 212 -19.82 -11.99 -15.44
CA ARG A 212 -20.85 -11.59 -16.41
C ARG A 212 -20.43 -11.86 -17.85
N THR A 213 -19.16 -11.64 -18.17
CA THR A 213 -18.57 -11.97 -19.46
C THR A 213 -18.60 -13.48 -19.69
N ALA A 214 -18.20 -14.28 -18.71
CA ALA A 214 -18.23 -15.74 -18.82
C ALA A 214 -19.64 -16.26 -19.09
N VAL A 215 -20.66 -15.79 -18.36
CA VAL A 215 -22.07 -16.17 -18.59
C VAL A 215 -22.59 -15.75 -19.96
N TYR A 216 -22.13 -14.62 -20.49
CA TYR A 216 -22.63 -14.11 -21.77
C TYR A 216 -22.01 -14.85 -22.98
N PHE A 217 -20.76 -15.31 -22.85
CA PHE A 217 -20.00 -15.88 -23.97
C PHE A 217 -19.81 -17.41 -23.92
N LEU A 218 -20.16 -18.10 -22.83
CA LEU A 218 -20.03 -19.56 -22.64
C LEU A 218 -21.38 -20.23 -22.36
#